data_AF-A0A8J3ET10-F1
#
_entry.id   AF-A0A8J3ET10-F1
#
_cell.length_a   1.000
_cell.length_b   1.000
_cell.length_c   1.000
_cell.angle_alpha   90.00
_cell.angle_beta   90.00
_cell.angle_gamma   90.00
#
_symmetry.space_group_name_H-M   'P 1'
#
loop_
_entity.id
_entity.type
_entity.pdbx_description
1 polymer ?
#
loop_
_entity_poly.entity_id
_entity_poly.type
_entity_poly.pdbx_seq_one_letter_code
_entity_poly.pdbx_strand_id
1 'polypeptide(L)'
;MDEQVLASHVDAIHGLALDAFTAERDRRVKALRAEGYKQEAAALKQHRKPTVPAWAVDQLVRAAPDEVEHLLDAAEELRSAQHRAASGRGAQGLREANRRVRELVGELRERAAELLAAAGTRPDAHLDEVEQTLFAAAVDPERHDLLRRGIFSTVLPGPGFDGLGFGGLGFGLAALPDPPAPDTDTDADTDAGADADEAVGDVTARDRDEAGVRDPLEETADGLADAAEAAAAAQAVADAAEDARRAAAKRERELEEDRTAEEQQRREEAARREEEEARSVAAEAQRRQDEARRVEEQQRQAEEEARSAAAEAQRRQDEARRVEEERRRAEDAARAADDEARQAARRRRLQRRIDAFEVALDQQRDRVQRAQERADELRTQAEAAHAEVEAARTDLADYEDDLAAARRELDELTASDERS
;
A
#
# COMPACT_ATOMS: atom_id res chain seq x y z
N MET A 1 25.81 19.78 -4.58
CA MET A 1 26.38 19.05 -5.73
C MET A 1 26.23 17.55 -5.54
N ASP A 2 26.46 17.03 -4.33
CA ASP A 2 26.43 15.59 -4.04
C ASP A 2 25.07 14.89 -4.28
N GLU A 3 23.96 15.57 -3.97
CA GLU A 3 22.60 15.04 -4.20
C GLU A 3 22.28 14.85 -5.69
N GLN A 4 22.77 15.76 -6.55
CA GLN A 4 22.57 15.68 -8.00
C GLN A 4 23.40 14.57 -8.64
N VAL A 5 24.58 14.29 -8.07
CA VAL A 5 25.43 13.14 -8.47
C VAL A 5 24.71 11.83 -8.14
N LEU A 6 24.15 11.70 -6.93
CA LEU A 6 23.38 10.51 -6.55
C LEU A 6 22.13 10.36 -7.44
N ALA A 7 21.35 11.42 -7.63
CA ALA A 7 20.14 11.40 -8.44
C ALA A 7 20.41 10.92 -9.87
N SER A 8 21.47 11.40 -10.52
CA SER A 8 21.86 10.95 -11.87
C SER A 8 22.22 9.46 -11.93
N HIS A 9 22.88 8.93 -10.89
CA HIS A 9 23.22 7.51 -10.83
C HIS A 9 22.00 6.62 -10.56
N VAL A 10 21.08 7.08 -9.73
CA VAL A 10 19.80 6.40 -9.47
C VAL A 10 18.96 6.37 -10.73
N ASP A 11 18.83 7.52 -11.40
CA ASP A 11 18.07 7.65 -12.64
C ASP A 11 18.59 6.67 -13.72
N ALA A 12 19.92 6.60 -13.87
CA ALA A 12 20.55 5.72 -14.83
C ALA A 12 20.37 4.22 -14.53
N ILE A 13 20.24 3.78 -13.27
CA ILE A 13 19.99 2.35 -12.98
C ILE A 13 18.51 1.97 -13.15
N HIS A 14 17.59 2.91 -12.90
CA HIS A 14 16.15 2.69 -13.09
C HIS A 14 15.73 2.79 -14.57
N GLY A 15 16.54 3.39 -15.46
CA GLY A 15 16.31 3.40 -16.91
C GLY A 15 16.83 2.17 -17.69
N LEU A 16 17.33 1.14 -17.00
CA LEU A 16 17.89 -0.06 -17.66
C LEU A 16 16.89 -1.20 -17.72
N ALA A 17 17.20 -2.19 -18.57
CA ALA A 17 16.54 -3.48 -18.51
C ALA A 17 16.69 -4.12 -17.11
N LEU A 18 15.65 -4.82 -16.66
CA LEU A 18 15.54 -5.32 -15.30
C LEU A 18 16.63 -6.35 -14.93
N ASP A 19 17.15 -7.09 -15.90
CA ASP A 19 18.25 -8.04 -15.75
C ASP A 19 19.61 -7.34 -15.53
N ALA A 20 19.82 -6.19 -16.15
CA ALA A 20 21.04 -5.38 -16.03
C ALA A 20 21.12 -4.56 -14.73
N PHE A 21 19.98 -4.33 -14.04
CA PHE A 21 19.88 -3.45 -12.87
C PHE A 21 20.95 -3.72 -11.80
N THR A 22 21.08 -4.97 -11.35
CA THR A 22 22.00 -5.31 -10.25
C THR A 22 23.45 -5.18 -10.66
N ALA A 23 23.80 -5.62 -11.87
CA ALA A 23 25.16 -5.55 -12.38
C ALA A 23 25.62 -4.09 -12.53
N GLU A 24 24.76 -3.23 -13.08
CA GLU A 24 25.09 -1.83 -13.30
C GLU A 24 25.08 -1.01 -12.00
N ARG A 25 24.16 -1.29 -11.06
CA ARG A 25 24.21 -0.71 -9.70
C ARG A 25 25.54 -1.00 -9.03
N ASP A 26 25.99 -2.26 -9.04
CA ASP A 26 27.23 -2.64 -8.37
C ASP A 26 28.47 -2.06 -9.07
N ARG A 27 28.43 -1.91 -10.40
CA ARG A 27 29.46 -1.20 -11.17
C ARG A 27 29.55 0.28 -10.76
N ARG A 28 28.41 0.97 -10.69
CA ARG A 28 28.32 2.39 -10.31
C ARG A 28 28.70 2.65 -8.87
N VAL A 29 28.31 1.75 -7.95
CA VAL A 29 28.76 1.80 -6.54
C VAL A 29 30.29 1.69 -6.44
N LYS A 30 30.94 0.87 -7.28
CA LYS A 30 32.41 0.79 -7.33
C LYS A 30 33.02 2.08 -7.89
N ALA A 31 32.44 2.66 -8.93
CA ALA A 31 32.90 3.92 -9.52
C ALA A 31 32.82 5.09 -8.52
N LEU A 32 31.67 5.29 -7.88
CA LEU A 32 31.48 6.32 -6.85
C LEU A 32 32.46 6.18 -5.69
N ARG A 33 32.78 4.94 -5.27
CA ARG A 33 33.80 4.71 -4.22
C ARG A 33 35.20 5.07 -4.67
N ALA A 34 35.54 4.84 -5.93
CA ALA A 34 36.84 5.21 -6.50
C ALA A 34 36.99 6.73 -6.61
N GLU A 35 35.89 7.43 -6.88
CA GLU A 35 35.83 8.90 -7.00
C GLU A 35 35.73 9.63 -5.64
N GLY A 36 35.60 8.88 -4.53
CA GLY A 36 35.55 9.45 -3.17
C GLY A 36 34.15 9.71 -2.61
N TYR A 37 33.11 9.50 -3.41
CA TYR A 37 31.68 9.63 -3.07
C TYR A 37 31.17 8.43 -2.25
N LYS A 38 31.68 8.28 -1.02
CA LYS A 38 31.39 7.13 -0.16
C LYS A 38 29.94 7.09 0.33
N GLN A 39 29.33 8.25 0.59
CA GLN A 39 27.96 8.33 1.12
C GLN A 39 26.94 8.02 0.03
N GLU A 40 27.15 8.56 -1.17
CA GLU A 40 26.36 8.37 -2.38
C GLU A 40 26.47 6.92 -2.86
N ALA A 41 27.66 6.33 -2.80
CA ALA A 41 27.84 4.91 -3.09
C ALA A 41 27.08 4.01 -2.10
N ALA A 42 27.00 4.40 -0.82
CA ALA A 42 26.23 3.68 0.18
C ALA A 42 24.72 3.83 -0.07
N ALA A 43 24.25 5.04 -0.39
CA ALA A 43 22.87 5.33 -0.73
C ALA A 43 22.43 4.58 -2.00
N LEU A 44 23.20 4.65 -3.09
CA LEU A 44 22.93 3.93 -4.35
C LEU A 44 22.84 2.41 -4.13
N LYS A 45 23.66 1.84 -3.23
CA LYS A 45 23.63 0.41 -2.90
C LYS A 45 22.33 0.01 -2.18
N GLN A 46 21.65 0.93 -1.51
CA GLN A 46 20.37 0.67 -0.83
C GLN A 46 19.19 0.58 -1.80
N HIS A 47 19.32 1.06 -3.04
CA HIS A 47 18.29 0.90 -4.07
C HIS A 47 18.10 -0.58 -4.39
N ARG A 48 16.87 -1.05 -4.16
CA ARG A 48 16.45 -2.43 -4.41
C ARG A 48 16.11 -2.59 -5.88
N LYS A 49 16.29 -3.82 -6.37
CA LYS A 49 15.84 -4.19 -7.72
C LYS A 49 14.31 -4.02 -7.77
N PRO A 50 13.78 -3.26 -8.74
CA PRO A 50 12.34 -3.09 -8.90
C PRO A 50 11.66 -4.44 -9.18
N THR A 51 10.41 -4.58 -8.74
CA THR A 51 9.51 -5.61 -9.26
C THR A 51 9.21 -5.35 -10.74
N VAL A 52 8.83 -6.37 -11.51
CA VAL A 52 8.48 -6.22 -12.94
C VAL A 52 7.47 -5.10 -13.22
N PRO A 53 6.32 -5.00 -12.52
CA PRO A 53 5.38 -3.90 -12.76
C PRO A 53 5.90 -2.54 -12.31
N ALA A 54 6.66 -2.46 -11.21
CA ALA A 54 7.35 -1.22 -10.81
C ALA A 54 8.35 -0.74 -11.87
N TRP A 55 9.12 -1.67 -12.46
CA TRP A 55 10.02 -1.38 -13.57
C TRP A 55 9.26 -0.86 -14.80
N ALA A 56 8.09 -1.44 -15.10
CA ALA A 56 7.26 -0.97 -16.22
C ALA A 56 6.77 0.46 -16.00
N VAL A 57 6.39 0.84 -14.77
CA VAL A 57 6.04 2.22 -14.42
C VAL A 57 7.26 3.15 -14.51
N ASP A 58 8.43 2.73 -14.02
CA ASP A 58 9.68 3.50 -14.18
C ASP A 58 10.00 3.77 -15.65
N GLN A 59 9.84 2.77 -16.54
CA GLN A 59 10.05 2.94 -17.97
C GLN A 59 8.98 3.81 -18.62
N LEU A 60 7.73 3.70 -18.19
CA LEU A 60 6.63 4.48 -18.73
C LEU A 60 6.85 5.98 -18.53
N VAL A 61 7.26 6.39 -17.32
CA VAL A 61 7.59 7.80 -17.00
C VAL A 61 8.72 8.33 -17.87
N ARG A 62 9.64 7.46 -18.31
CA ARG A 62 10.79 7.82 -19.16
C ARG A 62 10.45 7.84 -20.64
N ALA A 63 9.61 6.91 -21.09
CA ALA A 63 9.25 6.74 -22.49
C ALA A 63 8.09 7.64 -22.92
N ALA A 64 7.24 8.05 -21.97
CA ALA A 64 6.00 8.78 -22.20
C ALA A 64 5.77 9.86 -21.11
N PRO A 65 6.72 10.80 -20.88
CA PRO A 65 6.61 11.79 -19.82
C PRO A 65 5.42 12.74 -20.01
N ASP A 66 5.11 13.11 -21.26
CA ASP A 66 4.01 14.01 -21.59
C ASP A 66 2.65 13.35 -21.30
N GLU A 67 2.50 12.06 -21.61
CA GLU A 67 1.30 11.30 -21.31
C GLU A 67 1.10 11.09 -19.81
N VAL A 68 2.19 10.94 -19.03
CA VAL A 68 2.12 10.90 -17.58
C VAL A 68 1.70 12.26 -17.01
N GLU A 69 2.21 13.37 -17.52
CA GLU A 69 1.73 14.70 -17.10
C GLU A 69 0.26 14.92 -17.46
N HIS A 70 -0.19 14.49 -18.64
CA HIS A 70 -1.61 14.54 -18.99
C HIS A 70 -2.49 13.77 -17.99
N LEU A 71 -2.03 12.61 -17.49
CA LEU A 71 -2.73 11.88 -16.42
C LEU A 71 -2.80 12.69 -15.12
N LEU A 72 -1.70 13.32 -14.72
CA LEU A 72 -1.63 14.13 -13.49
C LEU A 72 -2.49 15.39 -13.58
N ASP A 73 -2.56 16.02 -14.75
CA ASP A 73 -3.44 17.16 -15.02
C ASP A 73 -4.91 16.75 -14.95
N ALA A 74 -5.28 15.64 -15.60
CA ALA A 74 -6.64 15.08 -15.55
C ALA A 74 -7.05 14.67 -14.12
N ALA A 75 -6.10 14.17 -13.32
CA ALA A 75 -6.30 13.88 -11.90
C ALA A 75 -6.64 15.13 -11.07
N GLU A 76 -5.94 16.25 -11.30
CA GLU A 76 -6.22 17.51 -10.62
C GLU A 76 -7.56 18.12 -11.05
N GLU A 77 -7.91 17.99 -12.34
CA GLU A 77 -9.23 18.34 -12.86
C GLU A 77 -10.35 17.51 -12.20
N LEU A 78 -10.12 16.20 -12.04
CA LEU A 78 -11.05 15.30 -11.34
C LEU A 78 -11.26 15.73 -9.89
N ARG A 79 -10.19 16.04 -9.15
CA ARG A 79 -10.32 16.54 -7.78
C ARG A 79 -11.07 17.86 -7.72
N SER A 80 -10.75 18.78 -8.62
CA SER A 80 -11.45 20.05 -8.75
C SER A 80 -12.95 19.85 -9.05
N ALA A 81 -13.29 18.87 -9.88
CA ALA A 81 -14.67 18.50 -10.18
C ALA A 81 -15.39 17.85 -8.98
N GLN A 82 -14.71 17.00 -8.20
CA GLN A 82 -15.24 16.43 -6.95
C GLN A 82 -15.55 17.53 -5.93
N HIS A 83 -14.66 18.50 -5.75
CA HIS A 83 -14.89 19.62 -4.83
C HIS A 83 -16.10 20.47 -5.24
N ARG A 84 -16.27 20.73 -6.54
CA ARG A 84 -17.47 21.42 -7.07
C ARG A 84 -18.74 20.58 -6.88
N ALA A 85 -18.68 19.28 -7.16
CA ALA A 85 -19.81 18.36 -7.00
C ALA A 85 -20.29 18.25 -5.56
N ALA A 86 -19.38 18.30 -4.57
CA ALA A 86 -19.72 18.35 -3.15
C ALA A 86 -20.57 19.58 -2.77
N SER A 87 -20.52 20.65 -3.57
CA SER A 87 -21.35 21.85 -3.42
C SER A 87 -22.68 21.78 -4.18
N GLY A 88 -23.07 20.59 -4.67
CA GLY A 88 -24.35 20.35 -5.36
C GLY A 88 -24.40 20.79 -6.83
N ARG A 89 -23.26 21.20 -7.42
CA ARG A 89 -23.15 21.61 -8.84
C ARG A 89 -22.07 20.78 -9.54
N GLY A 90 -22.31 20.32 -10.77
CA GLY A 90 -21.22 19.77 -11.61
C GLY A 90 -21.12 18.24 -11.72
N ALA A 91 -22.23 17.50 -11.56
CA ALA A 91 -22.25 16.05 -11.80
C ALA A 91 -21.79 15.64 -13.22
N GLN A 92 -22.02 16.49 -14.23
CA GLN A 92 -21.52 16.25 -15.59
C GLN A 92 -19.99 16.41 -15.68
N GLY A 93 -19.43 17.49 -15.13
CA GLY A 93 -17.98 17.69 -15.10
C GLY A 93 -17.23 16.63 -14.31
N LEU A 94 -17.84 16.09 -13.25
CA LEU A 94 -17.28 14.95 -12.51
C LEU A 94 -17.23 13.67 -13.37
N ARG A 95 -18.30 13.39 -14.12
CA ARG A 95 -18.34 12.22 -15.02
C ARG A 95 -17.30 12.34 -16.15
N GLU A 96 -17.15 13.53 -16.73
CA GLU A 96 -16.18 13.80 -17.78
C GLU A 96 -14.74 13.69 -17.28
N ALA A 97 -14.40 14.28 -16.13
CA ALA A 97 -13.06 14.17 -15.56
C ALA A 97 -12.70 12.72 -15.19
N ASN A 98 -13.66 11.94 -14.66
CA ASN A 98 -13.44 10.52 -14.35
C ASN A 98 -13.21 9.70 -15.64
N ARG A 99 -13.98 9.98 -16.70
CA ARG A 99 -13.77 9.35 -18.01
C ARG A 99 -12.37 9.67 -18.55
N ARG A 100 -11.94 10.94 -18.48
CA ARG A 100 -10.62 11.37 -18.97
C ARG A 100 -9.46 10.67 -18.25
N VAL A 101 -9.54 10.52 -16.92
CA VAL A 101 -8.54 9.77 -16.14
C VAL A 101 -8.48 8.30 -16.58
N ARG A 102 -9.65 7.65 -16.77
CA ARG A 102 -9.69 6.25 -17.22
C ARG A 102 -9.11 6.06 -18.62
N GLU A 103 -9.39 6.98 -19.55
CA GLU A 103 -8.83 6.97 -20.90
C GLU A 103 -7.30 7.04 -20.85
N LEU A 104 -6.73 8.00 -20.11
CA LEU A 104 -5.28 8.17 -19.98
C LEU A 104 -4.59 6.98 -19.30
N VAL A 105 -5.22 6.40 -18.27
CA VAL A 105 -4.72 5.17 -17.65
C VAL A 105 -4.71 4.01 -18.66
N GLY A 106 -5.73 3.90 -19.51
CA GLY A 106 -5.80 2.91 -20.59
C GLY A 106 -4.68 3.09 -21.62
N GLU A 107 -4.44 4.31 -22.09
CA GLU A 107 -3.36 4.66 -23.02
C GLU A 107 -1.97 4.29 -22.44
N LEU A 108 -1.73 4.65 -21.18
CA LEU A 108 -0.49 4.34 -20.46
C LEU A 108 -0.32 2.83 -20.21
N ARG A 109 -1.43 2.10 -19.99
CA ARG A 109 -1.44 0.63 -19.84
C ARG A 109 -1.03 -0.05 -21.14
N GLU A 110 -1.53 0.40 -22.29
CA GLU A 110 -1.11 -0.12 -23.60
C GLU A 110 0.39 0.13 -23.83
N ARG A 111 0.88 1.31 -23.47
CA ARG A 111 2.31 1.64 -23.57
C ARG A 111 3.19 0.78 -22.64
N ALA A 112 2.72 0.51 -21.43
CA ALA A 112 3.38 -0.41 -20.51
C ALA A 112 3.42 -1.84 -21.06
N ALA A 113 2.39 -2.28 -21.80
CA ALA A 113 2.37 -3.59 -22.43
C ALA A 113 3.47 -3.74 -23.48
N GLU A 114 3.68 -2.70 -24.30
CA GLU A 114 4.76 -2.67 -25.29
C GLU A 114 6.14 -2.72 -24.64
N LEU A 115 6.35 -1.97 -23.55
CA LEU A 115 7.61 -1.96 -22.80
C LEU A 115 7.92 -3.33 -22.17
N LEU A 116 6.91 -3.98 -21.58
CA LEU A 116 7.05 -5.33 -21.02
C LEU A 116 7.37 -6.37 -22.11
N ALA A 117 6.70 -6.29 -23.26
CA ALA A 117 6.95 -7.17 -24.38
C ALA A 117 8.36 -6.99 -24.97
N ALA A 118 8.82 -5.74 -25.10
CA ALA A 118 10.18 -5.41 -25.55
C ALA A 118 11.25 -5.96 -24.60
N ALA A 119 10.96 -6.05 -23.31
CA ALA A 119 11.82 -6.66 -22.30
C ALA A 119 11.70 -8.20 -22.22
N GLY A 120 10.95 -8.85 -23.13
CA GLY A 120 10.78 -10.31 -23.14
C GLY A 120 9.90 -10.85 -22.02
N THR A 121 9.10 -9.99 -21.37
CA THR A 121 8.17 -10.35 -20.30
C THR A 121 6.75 -10.46 -20.84
N ARG A 122 5.95 -11.38 -20.31
CA ARG A 122 4.53 -11.49 -20.67
C ARG A 122 3.73 -10.31 -20.09
N PRO A 123 3.13 -9.44 -20.91
CA PRO A 123 2.44 -8.24 -20.40
C PRO A 123 1.25 -8.56 -19.48
N ASP A 124 0.37 -9.49 -19.88
CA ASP A 124 -0.89 -9.80 -19.17
C ASP A 124 -0.72 -10.04 -17.66
N ALA A 125 0.42 -10.60 -17.25
CA ALA A 125 0.69 -10.96 -15.86
C ALA A 125 0.93 -9.75 -14.95
N HIS A 126 1.14 -8.55 -15.51
CA HIS A 126 1.60 -7.38 -14.76
C HIS A 126 0.79 -6.11 -15.03
N LEU A 127 -0.03 -6.07 -16.09
CA LEU A 127 -0.76 -4.87 -16.50
C LEU A 127 -1.75 -4.38 -15.44
N ASP A 128 -2.41 -5.28 -14.72
CA ASP A 128 -3.36 -4.90 -13.68
C ASP A 128 -2.67 -4.17 -12.50
N GLU A 129 -1.45 -4.59 -12.13
CA GLU A 129 -0.65 -3.95 -11.09
C GLU A 129 -0.10 -2.58 -11.54
N VAL A 130 0.25 -2.45 -12.82
CA VAL A 130 0.65 -1.17 -13.42
C VAL A 130 -0.53 -0.20 -13.44
N GLU A 131 -1.69 -0.65 -13.90
CA GLU A 131 -2.92 0.13 -13.94
C GLU A 131 -3.33 0.62 -12.55
N GLN A 132 -3.31 -0.27 -11.54
CA GLN A 132 -3.58 0.08 -10.15
C GLN A 132 -2.60 1.13 -9.61
N THR A 133 -1.31 1.02 -9.95
CA THR A 133 -0.28 1.99 -9.53
C THR A 133 -0.55 3.37 -10.14
N LEU A 134 -0.87 3.42 -11.44
CA LEU A 134 -1.19 4.67 -12.14
C LEU A 134 -2.45 5.32 -11.57
N PHE A 135 -3.49 4.54 -11.33
CA PHE A 135 -4.73 5.04 -10.72
C PHE A 135 -4.50 5.51 -9.28
N ALA A 136 -3.73 4.78 -8.48
CA ALA A 136 -3.39 5.16 -7.12
C ALA A 136 -2.60 6.46 -7.06
N ALA A 137 -1.67 6.66 -8.00
CA ALA A 137 -0.92 7.91 -8.13
C ALA A 137 -1.81 9.07 -8.61
N ALA A 138 -2.77 8.82 -9.49
CA ALA A 138 -3.71 9.83 -9.99
C ALA A 138 -4.70 10.32 -8.92
N VAL A 139 -5.11 9.47 -7.97
CA VAL A 139 -6.11 9.86 -6.96
C VAL A 139 -5.48 10.63 -5.78
N ASP A 140 -4.19 10.44 -5.51
CA ASP A 140 -3.49 11.01 -4.37
C ASP A 140 -2.44 12.07 -4.78
N PRO A 141 -2.67 13.38 -4.50
CA PRO A 141 -1.73 14.44 -4.89
C PRO A 141 -0.34 14.28 -4.31
N GLU A 142 -0.22 13.69 -3.12
CA GLU A 142 1.08 13.48 -2.48
C GLU A 142 1.93 12.46 -3.26
N ARG A 143 1.31 11.67 -4.14
CA ARG A 143 1.95 10.67 -4.99
C ARG A 143 2.27 11.18 -6.39
N HIS A 144 1.80 12.37 -6.79
CA HIS A 144 2.10 12.94 -8.11
C HIS A 144 3.62 13.08 -8.32
N ASP A 145 4.32 13.65 -7.33
CA ASP A 145 5.77 13.82 -7.40
C ASP A 145 6.52 12.48 -7.37
N LEU A 146 5.93 11.44 -6.78
CA LEU A 146 6.50 10.10 -6.80
C LEU A 146 6.38 9.48 -8.20
N LEU A 147 5.23 9.63 -8.86
CA LEU A 147 5.05 9.19 -10.25
C LEU A 147 6.00 9.95 -11.19
N ARG A 148 6.09 11.28 -11.07
CA ARG A 148 7.02 12.10 -11.87
C ARG A 148 8.48 11.67 -11.76
N ARG A 149 8.89 11.21 -10.57
CA ARG A 149 10.25 10.72 -10.36
C ARG A 149 10.53 9.40 -11.07
N GLY A 150 9.53 8.53 -11.25
CA GLY A 150 9.72 7.23 -11.92
C GLY A 150 10.80 6.37 -11.27
N ILE A 151 10.82 6.32 -9.94
CA ILE A 151 11.74 5.51 -9.13
C ILE A 151 10.91 4.66 -8.16
N PHE A 152 10.47 3.50 -8.63
CA PHE A 152 9.69 2.53 -7.87
C PHE A 152 10.52 1.28 -7.58
N SER A 153 10.50 0.80 -6.34
CA SER A 153 11.08 -0.52 -6.02
C SER A 153 10.02 -1.61 -5.94
N THR A 154 8.78 -1.21 -5.62
CA THR A 154 7.55 -2.01 -5.61
C THR A 154 6.42 -1.12 -6.12
N VAL A 155 5.35 -1.74 -6.62
CA VAL A 155 4.11 -1.04 -7.01
C VAL A 155 3.46 -0.30 -5.83
N LEU A 156 2.71 0.75 -6.13
CA LEU A 156 1.95 1.46 -5.10
C LEU A 156 0.73 0.62 -4.70
N PRO A 157 0.50 0.38 -3.39
CA PRO A 157 -0.77 -0.16 -2.96
C PRO A 157 -1.89 0.81 -3.35
N GLY A 158 -2.92 0.29 -4.00
CA GLY A 158 -4.10 1.05 -4.39
C GLY A 158 -4.79 1.68 -3.18
N PRO A 159 -5.49 2.83 -3.34
CA PRO A 159 -6.34 3.36 -2.27
C PRO A 159 -7.39 2.30 -1.90
N GLY A 160 -7.33 1.82 -0.65
CA GLY A 160 -8.16 0.72 -0.13
C GLY A 160 -7.42 -0.60 0.12
N PHE A 161 -6.10 -0.67 -0.11
CA PHE A 161 -5.30 -1.90 0.07
C PHE A 161 -4.45 -1.92 1.35
N ASP A 162 -4.84 -1.18 2.39
CA ASP A 162 -4.35 -1.39 3.76
C ASP A 162 -5.35 -2.26 4.53
N GLY A 163 -5.34 -3.55 4.19
CA GLY A 163 -6.04 -4.60 4.94
C GLY A 163 -7.08 -5.36 4.13
N LEU A 164 -6.78 -6.65 3.90
CA LEU A 164 -7.62 -7.72 3.35
C LEU A 164 -7.54 -7.90 1.83
N GLY A 165 -7.19 -9.14 1.45
CA GLY A 165 -7.21 -9.60 0.07
C GLY A 165 -8.62 -9.77 -0.49
N PHE A 166 -8.63 -10.14 -1.77
CA PHE A 166 -9.76 -10.32 -2.68
C PHE A 166 -10.25 -9.07 -3.40
N GLY A 167 -10.39 -9.22 -4.72
CA GLY A 167 -10.93 -8.23 -5.61
C GLY A 167 -12.37 -7.82 -5.25
N GLY A 168 -12.73 -6.62 -5.70
CA GLY A 168 -14.10 -6.15 -5.67
C GLY A 168 -14.44 -5.23 -4.49
N LEU A 169 -13.94 -4.00 -4.53
CA LEU A 169 -14.65 -2.81 -4.04
C LEU A 169 -14.40 -1.74 -5.11
N GLY A 170 -15.37 -1.32 -5.92
CA GLY A 170 -16.62 -0.74 -5.45
C GLY A 170 -16.67 0.75 -5.82
N PHE A 171 -16.25 1.10 -7.04
CA PHE A 171 -16.66 2.35 -7.69
C PHE A 171 -17.69 1.99 -8.75
N GLY A 172 -18.94 2.38 -8.51
CA GLY A 172 -20.14 1.96 -9.24
C GLY A 172 -19.94 1.74 -10.74
N LEU A 173 -20.05 0.47 -11.15
CA LEU A 173 -20.33 0.08 -12.52
C LEU A 173 -21.82 0.38 -12.76
N ALA A 174 -22.10 1.56 -13.31
CA ALA A 174 -23.40 1.89 -13.88
C ALA A 174 -23.19 2.73 -15.13
N ALA A 175 -23.13 2.07 -16.29
CA ALA A 175 -23.45 2.66 -17.58
C ALA A 175 -23.72 1.54 -18.59
N LEU A 176 -24.96 1.49 -19.13
CA LEU A 176 -25.30 1.69 -20.55
C LEU A 176 -26.85 1.82 -20.67
N PRO A 177 -27.42 2.32 -21.79
CA PRO A 177 -28.26 3.53 -21.83
C PRO A 177 -29.75 3.28 -22.15
N ASP A 178 -30.58 4.30 -21.91
CA ASP A 178 -31.99 4.37 -22.34
C ASP A 178 -32.13 4.49 -23.87
N PRO A 179 -33.03 3.74 -24.52
CA PRO A 179 -33.55 4.06 -25.85
C PRO A 179 -34.79 4.99 -25.79
N PRO A 180 -35.01 5.83 -26.83
CA PRO A 180 -36.02 6.88 -26.83
C PRO A 180 -37.44 6.39 -27.15
N ALA A 181 -38.43 7.17 -26.71
CA ALA A 181 -39.86 7.03 -27.06
C ALA A 181 -40.12 7.23 -28.56
N PRO A 182 -41.18 6.62 -29.14
CA PRO A 182 -41.59 6.93 -30.50
C PRO A 182 -42.60 8.08 -30.55
N ASP A 183 -42.36 8.96 -31.52
CA ASP A 183 -43.27 9.99 -32.00
C ASP A 183 -44.51 9.38 -32.67
N THR A 184 -45.65 10.04 -32.47
CA THR A 184 -46.84 9.94 -33.30
C THR A 184 -46.71 10.87 -34.49
N ASP A 185 -46.88 10.33 -35.70
CA ASP A 185 -47.34 10.98 -36.94
C ASP A 185 -47.14 9.92 -38.06
N THR A 186 -47.84 9.80 -39.16
CA THR A 186 -49.18 10.12 -39.68
C THR A 186 -49.22 9.31 -40.99
N ASP A 187 -50.40 9.13 -41.56
CA ASP A 187 -50.64 8.98 -43.00
C ASP A 187 -50.21 7.65 -43.65
N ALA A 188 -51.20 6.86 -44.04
CA ALA A 188 -51.90 6.95 -45.34
C ALA A 188 -51.12 6.07 -46.32
N ASP A 189 -51.72 5.03 -46.85
CA ASP A 189 -52.64 4.99 -47.99
C ASP A 189 -52.23 3.65 -48.63
N THR A 190 -53.02 2.85 -49.32
CA THR A 190 -54.23 3.08 -50.10
C THR A 190 -54.66 1.70 -50.62
N ASP A 191 -55.82 1.70 -51.26
CA ASP A 191 -56.15 0.91 -52.44
C ASP A 191 -56.85 -0.44 -52.17
N ALA A 192 -57.98 -0.77 -52.78
CA ALA A 192 -58.87 -0.11 -53.75
C ALA A 192 -60.22 -0.85 -53.61
N GLY A 193 -61.37 -0.21 -53.77
CA GLY A 193 -62.04 -0.05 -55.07
C GLY A 193 -62.87 -1.30 -55.42
N ALA A 194 -64.10 -1.26 -55.93
CA ALA A 194 -64.92 -0.19 -56.48
C ALA A 194 -66.30 -0.80 -56.80
N ASP A 195 -67.36 0.05 -56.78
CA ASP A 195 -68.48 0.16 -57.75
C ASP A 195 -69.33 -1.10 -58.07
N ALA A 196 -70.60 -1.07 -58.45
CA ALA A 196 -71.61 -0.06 -58.81
C ALA A 196 -72.90 -0.91 -58.96
N ASP A 197 -74.04 -0.51 -58.42
CA ASP A 197 -75.07 0.31 -59.07
C ASP A 197 -76.24 -0.52 -59.61
N GLU A 198 -77.35 0.19 -59.65
CA GLU A 198 -78.50 0.05 -60.53
C GLU A 198 -79.81 -0.50 -59.98
N ALA A 199 -80.82 0.26 -60.39
CA ALA A 199 -82.13 0.47 -59.83
C ALA A 199 -83.21 -0.07 -60.77
N VAL A 200 -84.41 0.50 -60.61
CA VAL A 200 -85.60 0.45 -61.47
C VAL A 200 -86.51 -0.76 -61.16
N GLY A 201 -87.80 -0.60 -60.89
CA GLY A 201 -88.65 0.58 -61.00
C GLY A 201 -90.03 0.41 -60.37
N ASP A 202 -90.59 1.58 -60.12
CA ASP A 202 -91.98 1.97 -59.90
C ASP A 202 -92.97 1.34 -60.90
N VAL A 203 -94.25 1.22 -60.50
CA VAL A 203 -95.42 1.75 -61.23
C VAL A 203 -96.75 1.38 -60.52
N THR A 204 -97.33 2.41 -59.90
CA THR A 204 -98.76 2.84 -59.90
C THR A 204 -99.82 2.04 -59.14
N ALA A 205 -100.52 2.64 -58.15
CA ALA A 205 -101.69 3.55 -58.24
C ALA A 205 -103.01 2.78 -58.47
N ARG A 206 -103.87 2.64 -57.46
CA ARG A 206 -104.96 3.54 -56.99
C ARG A 206 -106.34 3.10 -57.52
N ASP A 207 -107.34 3.48 -56.73
CA ASP A 207 -108.81 3.44 -56.93
C ASP A 207 -109.47 2.09 -56.56
N ARG A 208 -110.15 1.95 -55.41
CA ARG A 208 -111.34 2.63 -54.85
C ARG A 208 -112.66 2.15 -55.49
N ASP A 209 -113.65 2.00 -54.61
CA ASP A 209 -115.10 1.87 -54.81
C ASP A 209 -115.61 0.44 -54.99
N GLU A 210 -116.75 0.00 -54.46
CA GLU A 210 -117.65 0.38 -53.37
C GLU A 210 -118.68 -0.78 -53.29
N ALA A 211 -119.25 -1.00 -52.11
CA ALA A 211 -120.58 -1.54 -51.80
C ALA A 211 -121.24 -2.65 -52.66
N GLY A 212 -121.63 -3.74 -51.99
CA GLY A 212 -122.59 -4.72 -52.48
C GLY A 212 -123.24 -5.51 -51.33
N VAL A 213 -124.22 -4.90 -50.69
CA VAL A 213 -125.10 -5.46 -49.65
C VAL A 213 -125.80 -6.75 -50.13
N ARG A 214 -125.66 -7.86 -49.40
CA ARG A 214 -126.71 -8.88 -49.22
C ARG A 214 -126.63 -9.52 -47.83
N ASP A 215 -127.78 -9.39 -47.15
CA ASP A 215 -128.35 -10.11 -46.01
C ASP A 215 -127.45 -10.60 -44.86
N PRO A 216 -127.50 -9.91 -43.70
CA PRO A 216 -126.94 -10.35 -42.43
C PRO A 216 -127.98 -11.18 -41.66
N LEU A 217 -127.55 -12.23 -40.93
CA LEU A 217 -127.94 -12.51 -39.53
C LEU A 217 -127.47 -13.87 -38.96
N GLU A 218 -126.68 -14.69 -39.67
CA GLU A 218 -126.09 -15.92 -39.07
C GLU A 218 -124.55 -16.04 -39.20
N GLU A 219 -123.88 -15.29 -40.07
CA GLU A 219 -122.42 -15.38 -40.32
C GLU A 219 -121.60 -14.30 -39.58
N THR A 220 -122.20 -13.52 -38.69
CA THR A 220 -121.48 -12.55 -37.84
C THR A 220 -121.24 -13.06 -36.42
N ALA A 221 -121.80 -14.23 -36.08
CA ALA A 221 -121.49 -14.92 -34.83
C ALA A 221 -120.21 -15.76 -34.96
N ASP A 222 -120.04 -16.49 -36.08
CA ASP A 222 -118.87 -17.34 -36.32
C ASP A 222 -117.61 -16.50 -36.62
N GLY A 223 -117.70 -15.43 -37.41
CA GLY A 223 -116.56 -14.53 -37.67
C GLY A 223 -116.12 -13.70 -36.45
N LEU A 224 -117.04 -13.36 -35.53
CA LEU A 224 -116.68 -12.75 -34.24
C LEU A 224 -116.13 -13.80 -33.26
N ALA A 225 -116.55 -15.07 -33.36
CA ALA A 225 -115.98 -16.19 -32.60
C ALA A 225 -114.56 -16.53 -33.09
N ASP A 226 -114.33 -16.59 -34.40
CA ASP A 226 -113.01 -16.79 -35.02
C ASP A 226 -112.08 -15.60 -34.77
N ALA A 227 -112.58 -14.37 -34.81
CA ALA A 227 -111.80 -13.19 -34.43
C ALA A 227 -111.51 -13.14 -32.93
N ALA A 228 -112.42 -13.61 -32.08
CA ALA A 228 -112.20 -13.74 -30.65
C ALA A 228 -111.22 -14.89 -30.32
N GLU A 229 -111.26 -15.99 -31.08
CA GLU A 229 -110.35 -17.13 -30.95
C GLU A 229 -108.96 -16.77 -31.49
N ALA A 230 -108.86 -16.04 -32.60
CA ALA A 230 -107.62 -15.47 -33.10
C ALA A 230 -107.04 -14.42 -32.15
N ALA A 231 -107.89 -13.59 -31.51
CA ALA A 231 -107.45 -12.66 -30.48
C ALA A 231 -107.00 -13.39 -29.20
N ALA A 232 -107.68 -14.47 -28.80
CA ALA A 232 -107.28 -15.31 -27.67
C ALA A 232 -105.99 -16.09 -27.95
N ALA A 233 -105.79 -16.58 -29.17
CA ALA A 233 -104.56 -17.21 -29.62
C ALA A 233 -103.41 -16.19 -29.69
N ALA A 234 -103.66 -14.99 -30.20
CA ALA A 234 -102.68 -13.90 -30.20
C ALA A 234 -102.30 -13.48 -28.77
N GLN A 235 -103.28 -13.45 -27.85
CA GLN A 235 -103.04 -13.17 -26.44
C GLN A 235 -102.23 -14.29 -25.77
N ALA A 236 -102.56 -15.57 -26.03
CA ALA A 236 -101.80 -16.71 -25.52
C ALA A 236 -100.36 -16.76 -26.06
N VAL A 237 -100.16 -16.38 -27.33
CA VAL A 237 -98.83 -16.23 -27.93
C VAL A 237 -98.07 -15.06 -27.30
N ALA A 238 -98.74 -13.94 -27.00
CA ALA A 238 -98.14 -12.80 -26.31
C ALA A 238 -97.74 -13.13 -24.87
N ASP A 239 -98.60 -13.85 -24.14
CA ASP A 239 -98.33 -14.30 -22.77
C ASP A 239 -97.18 -15.32 -22.74
N ALA A 240 -97.16 -16.28 -23.68
CA ALA A 240 -96.05 -17.21 -23.84
C ALA A 240 -94.74 -16.51 -24.23
N ALA A 241 -94.80 -15.45 -25.04
CA ALA A 241 -93.65 -14.62 -25.38
C ALA A 241 -93.15 -13.81 -24.17
N GLU A 242 -94.03 -13.31 -23.31
CA GLU A 242 -93.66 -12.69 -22.05
C GLU A 242 -92.99 -13.69 -21.09
N ASP A 243 -93.55 -14.90 -20.94
CA ASP A 243 -92.96 -15.94 -20.09
C ASP A 243 -91.59 -16.40 -20.61
N ALA A 244 -91.42 -16.51 -21.93
CA ALA A 244 -90.13 -16.77 -22.54
C ALA A 244 -89.12 -15.64 -22.27
N ARG A 245 -89.54 -14.38 -22.34
CA ARG A 245 -88.69 -13.22 -22.00
C ARG A 245 -88.32 -13.21 -20.51
N ARG A 246 -89.25 -13.54 -19.61
CA ARG A 246 -88.97 -13.66 -18.16
C ARG A 246 -88.00 -14.80 -17.88
N ALA A 247 -88.15 -15.94 -18.56
CA ALA A 247 -87.24 -17.08 -18.43
C ALA A 247 -85.84 -16.78 -18.99
N ALA A 248 -85.75 -16.01 -20.08
CA ALA A 248 -84.49 -15.54 -20.64
C ALA A 248 -83.79 -14.56 -19.69
N ALA A 249 -84.52 -13.56 -19.18
CA ALA A 249 -83.98 -12.60 -18.20
C ALA A 249 -83.54 -13.27 -16.89
N LYS A 250 -84.21 -14.34 -16.46
CA LYS A 250 -83.78 -15.14 -15.30
C LYS A 250 -82.46 -15.87 -15.57
N ARG A 251 -82.32 -16.52 -16.73
CA ARG A 251 -81.08 -17.20 -17.15
C ARG A 251 -79.92 -16.24 -17.34
N GLU A 252 -80.19 -15.05 -17.86
CA GLU A 252 -79.18 -14.00 -18.02
C GLU A 252 -78.64 -13.53 -16.67
N ARG A 253 -79.52 -13.34 -15.67
CA ARG A 253 -79.11 -13.04 -14.28
C ARG A 253 -78.32 -14.17 -13.63
N GLU A 254 -78.74 -15.42 -13.81
CA GLU A 254 -78.01 -16.60 -13.29
C GLU A 254 -76.59 -16.68 -13.89
N LEU A 255 -76.43 -16.43 -15.19
CA LEU A 255 -75.12 -16.40 -15.86
C LEU A 255 -74.25 -15.21 -15.43
N GLU A 256 -74.84 -14.04 -15.15
CA GLU A 256 -74.13 -12.89 -14.59
C GLU A 256 -73.66 -13.18 -13.15
N GLU A 257 -74.51 -13.78 -12.32
CA GLU A 257 -74.15 -14.20 -10.96
C GLU A 257 -72.99 -15.21 -10.99
N ASP A 258 -73.04 -16.24 -11.84
CA ASP A 258 -71.96 -17.22 -12.01
C ASP A 258 -70.65 -16.55 -12.50
N ARG A 259 -70.72 -15.62 -13.47
CA ARG A 259 -69.53 -14.86 -13.91
C ARG A 259 -68.92 -14.03 -12.79
N THR A 260 -69.74 -13.36 -11.99
CA THR A 260 -69.24 -12.57 -10.85
C THR A 260 -68.62 -13.46 -9.77
N ALA A 261 -69.18 -14.65 -9.53
CA ALA A 261 -68.63 -15.63 -8.61
C ALA A 261 -67.28 -16.20 -9.10
N GLU A 262 -67.16 -16.53 -10.39
CA GLU A 262 -65.89 -16.96 -11.00
C GLU A 262 -64.84 -15.85 -10.97
N GLU A 263 -65.22 -14.60 -11.24
CA GLU A 263 -64.30 -13.46 -11.14
C GLU A 263 -63.84 -13.22 -9.69
N GLN A 264 -64.72 -13.38 -8.70
CA GLN A 264 -64.35 -13.30 -7.28
C GLN A 264 -63.38 -14.41 -6.90
N GLN A 265 -63.63 -15.65 -7.31
CA GLN A 265 -62.72 -16.77 -7.04
C GLN A 265 -61.34 -16.55 -7.68
N ARG A 266 -61.28 -16.08 -8.93
CA ARG A 266 -60.00 -15.75 -9.58
C ARG A 266 -59.24 -14.65 -8.84
N ARG A 267 -59.94 -13.64 -8.31
CA ARG A 267 -59.33 -12.57 -7.50
C ARG A 267 -58.81 -13.09 -6.17
N GLU A 268 -59.56 -13.96 -5.50
CA GLU A 268 -59.11 -14.58 -4.25
C GLU A 268 -57.91 -15.51 -4.46
N GLU A 269 -57.90 -16.31 -5.52
CA GLU A 269 -56.75 -17.14 -5.87
C GLU A 269 -55.52 -16.32 -6.25
N ALA A 270 -55.70 -15.24 -7.01
CA ALA A 270 -54.63 -14.30 -7.33
C ALA A 270 -54.06 -13.66 -6.06
N ALA A 271 -54.92 -13.18 -5.15
CA ALA A 271 -54.51 -12.61 -3.87
C ALA A 271 -53.77 -13.63 -2.99
N ARG A 272 -54.18 -14.90 -2.97
CA ARG A 272 -53.48 -15.96 -2.25
C ARG A 272 -52.10 -16.25 -2.83
N ARG A 273 -51.96 -16.27 -4.16
CA ARG A 273 -50.67 -16.46 -4.83
C ARG A 273 -49.72 -15.30 -4.53
N GLU A 274 -50.22 -14.05 -4.60
CA GLU A 274 -49.44 -12.86 -4.23
C GLU A 274 -49.00 -12.90 -2.77
N GLU A 275 -49.86 -13.34 -1.84
CA GLU A 275 -49.50 -13.47 -0.43
C GLU A 275 -48.44 -14.57 -0.20
N GLU A 276 -48.56 -15.71 -0.89
CA GLU A 276 -47.57 -16.79 -0.82
C GLU A 276 -46.21 -16.37 -1.40
N GLU A 277 -46.22 -15.67 -2.54
CA GLU A 277 -45.02 -15.07 -3.13
C GLU A 277 -44.39 -14.05 -2.18
N ALA A 278 -45.17 -13.13 -1.60
CA ALA A 278 -44.69 -12.15 -0.63
C ALA A 278 -44.09 -12.82 0.62
N ARG A 279 -44.72 -13.90 1.13
CA ARG A 279 -44.19 -14.70 2.24
C ARG A 279 -42.88 -15.41 1.86
N SER A 280 -42.78 -15.93 0.64
CA SER A 280 -41.56 -16.59 0.16
C SER A 280 -40.39 -15.62 0.07
N VAL A 281 -40.63 -14.42 -0.48
CA VAL A 281 -39.65 -13.32 -0.59
C VAL A 281 -39.23 -12.85 0.79
N ALA A 282 -40.17 -12.67 1.73
CA ALA A 282 -39.86 -12.29 3.10
C ALA A 282 -39.00 -13.35 3.82
N ALA A 283 -39.30 -14.64 3.64
CA ALA A 283 -38.52 -15.72 4.21
C ALA A 283 -37.11 -15.79 3.61
N GLU A 284 -36.96 -15.53 2.31
CA GLU A 284 -35.65 -15.46 1.67
C GLU A 284 -34.83 -14.25 2.12
N ALA A 285 -35.47 -13.09 2.28
CA ALA A 285 -34.85 -11.90 2.85
C ALA A 285 -34.36 -12.15 4.29
N GLN A 286 -35.16 -12.84 5.11
CA GLN A 286 -34.77 -13.20 6.48
C GLN A 286 -33.59 -14.18 6.50
N ARG A 287 -33.58 -15.20 5.63
CA ARG A 287 -32.43 -16.12 5.50
C ARG A 287 -31.14 -15.37 5.13
N ARG A 288 -31.21 -14.43 4.18
CA ARG A 288 -30.07 -13.59 3.82
C ARG A 288 -29.59 -12.72 4.99
N GLN A 289 -30.50 -12.17 5.80
CA GLN A 289 -30.14 -11.41 6.99
C GLN A 289 -29.46 -12.29 8.05
N ASP A 290 -29.96 -13.50 8.30
CA ASP A 290 -29.36 -14.42 9.26
C ASP A 290 -27.99 -14.91 8.79
N GLU A 291 -27.82 -15.16 7.49
CA GLU A 291 -26.54 -15.50 6.89
C GLU A 291 -25.54 -14.34 7.00
N ALA A 292 -25.97 -13.11 6.69
CA ALA A 292 -25.14 -11.91 6.85
C ALA A 292 -24.70 -11.73 8.32
N ARG A 293 -25.60 -11.92 9.28
CA ARG A 293 -25.27 -11.87 10.72
C ARG A 293 -24.25 -12.91 11.12
N ARG A 294 -24.36 -14.14 10.61
CA ARG A 294 -23.36 -15.21 10.87
C ARG A 294 -21.99 -14.86 10.30
N VAL A 295 -21.95 -14.30 9.09
CA VAL A 295 -20.70 -13.85 8.49
C VAL A 295 -20.08 -12.71 9.30
N GLU A 296 -20.87 -11.74 9.75
CA GLU A 296 -20.39 -10.67 10.63
C GLU A 296 -19.86 -11.20 11.97
N GLU A 297 -20.54 -12.18 12.57
CA GLU A 297 -20.09 -12.80 13.82
C GLU A 297 -18.79 -13.58 13.63
N GLN A 298 -18.66 -14.34 12.53
CA GLN A 298 -17.42 -15.03 12.17
C GLN A 298 -16.27 -14.04 11.91
N GLN A 299 -16.53 -12.92 11.24
CA GLN A 299 -15.54 -11.87 11.03
C GLN A 299 -15.08 -11.26 12.36
N ARG A 300 -16.00 -10.97 13.29
CA ARG A 300 -15.65 -10.46 14.63
C ARG A 300 -14.82 -11.46 15.42
N GLN A 301 -15.17 -12.74 15.39
CA GLN A 301 -14.38 -13.79 16.04
C GLN A 301 -12.98 -13.89 15.44
N ALA A 302 -12.87 -13.90 14.10
CA ALA A 302 -11.58 -13.94 13.42
C ALA A 302 -10.72 -12.68 13.73
N GLU A 303 -11.33 -11.50 13.80
CA GLU A 303 -10.65 -10.27 14.20
C GLU A 303 -10.16 -10.33 15.66
N GLU A 304 -10.96 -10.85 16.58
CA GLU A 304 -10.59 -11.01 17.99
C GLU A 304 -9.44 -12.01 18.15
N GLU A 305 -9.52 -13.15 17.45
CA GLU A 305 -8.43 -14.14 17.39
C GLU A 305 -7.16 -13.53 16.82
N ALA A 306 -7.25 -12.79 15.71
CA ALA A 306 -6.12 -12.11 15.10
C ALA A 306 -5.50 -11.07 16.04
N ARG A 307 -6.32 -10.28 16.76
CA ARG A 307 -5.85 -9.32 17.78
C ARG A 307 -5.15 -10.02 18.93
N SER A 308 -5.70 -11.14 19.41
CA SER A 308 -5.11 -11.91 20.50
C SER A 308 -3.77 -12.52 20.10
N ALA A 309 -3.67 -13.06 18.88
CA ALA A 309 -2.45 -13.60 18.30
C ALA A 309 -1.38 -12.52 18.09
N ALA A 310 -1.78 -11.33 17.60
CA ALA A 310 -0.89 -10.18 17.45
C ALA A 310 -0.35 -9.72 18.81
N ALA A 311 -1.19 -9.64 19.85
CA ALA A 311 -0.76 -9.28 21.19
C ALA A 311 0.21 -10.32 21.79
N GLU A 312 -0.01 -11.62 21.53
CA GLU A 312 0.92 -12.67 21.96
C GLU A 312 2.26 -12.60 21.21
N ALA A 313 2.24 -12.37 19.90
CA ALA A 313 3.44 -12.17 19.10
C ALA A 313 4.25 -10.95 19.58
N GLN A 314 3.58 -9.85 19.92
CA GLN A 314 4.24 -8.67 20.47
C GLN A 314 4.89 -8.95 21.83
N ARG A 315 4.20 -9.67 22.74
CA ARG A 315 4.79 -10.10 24.02
C ARG A 315 6.05 -10.94 23.81
N ARG A 316 6.02 -11.89 22.87
CA ARG A 316 7.21 -12.70 22.52
C ARG A 316 8.35 -11.85 21.96
N GLN A 317 8.05 -10.85 21.13
CA GLN A 317 9.06 -9.92 20.63
C GLN A 317 9.67 -9.06 21.74
N ASP A 318 8.85 -8.54 22.67
CA ASP A 318 9.32 -7.75 23.79
C ASP A 318 10.16 -8.58 24.77
N GLU A 319 9.77 -9.83 25.03
CA GLU A 319 10.55 -10.78 25.82
C GLU A 319 11.90 -11.08 25.14
N ALA A 320 11.91 -11.37 23.84
CA ALA A 320 13.14 -11.59 23.09
C ALA A 320 14.06 -10.36 23.10
N ARG A 321 13.50 -9.15 23.01
CA ARG A 321 14.26 -7.89 23.14
C ARG A 321 14.89 -7.76 24.53
N ARG A 322 14.14 -8.04 25.60
CA ARG A 322 14.67 -8.01 26.98
C ARG A 322 15.82 -8.99 27.16
N VAL A 323 15.67 -10.22 26.66
CA VAL A 323 16.74 -11.24 26.74
C VAL A 323 17.99 -10.79 25.98
N GLU A 324 17.83 -10.21 24.79
CA GLU A 324 18.97 -9.68 24.02
C GLU A 324 19.64 -8.48 24.70
N GLU A 325 18.87 -7.58 25.32
CA GLU A 325 19.42 -6.48 26.13
C GLU A 325 20.18 -6.98 27.35
N GLU A 326 19.67 -7.98 28.07
CA GLU A 326 20.37 -8.60 29.19
C GLU A 326 21.66 -9.29 28.74
N ARG A 327 21.63 -9.99 27.60
CA ARG A 327 22.81 -10.61 27.00
C ARG A 327 23.87 -9.55 26.67
N ARG A 328 23.50 -8.44 26.03
CA ARG A 328 24.41 -7.34 25.73
C ARG A 328 25.01 -6.72 26.98
N ARG A 329 24.19 -6.47 28.02
CA ARG A 329 24.68 -5.97 29.31
C ARG A 329 25.68 -6.93 29.96
N ALA A 330 25.43 -8.23 29.88
CA ALA A 330 26.35 -9.25 30.39
C ALA A 330 27.67 -9.28 29.59
N GLU A 331 27.61 -9.16 28.26
CA GLU A 331 28.79 -9.07 27.39
C GLU A 331 29.63 -7.82 27.68
N ASP A 332 28.99 -6.66 27.83
CA ASP A 332 29.68 -5.41 28.15
C ASP A 332 30.30 -5.44 29.55
N ALA A 333 29.60 -6.01 30.54
CA ALA A 333 30.15 -6.24 31.87
C ALA A 333 31.37 -7.18 31.85
N ALA A 334 31.33 -8.24 31.05
CA ALA A 334 32.45 -9.16 30.88
C ALA A 334 33.66 -8.48 30.23
N ARG A 335 33.44 -7.63 29.21
CA ARG A 335 34.51 -6.83 28.58
C ARG A 335 35.15 -5.85 29.58
N ALA A 336 34.33 -5.14 30.36
CA ALA A 336 34.82 -4.23 31.38
C ALA A 336 35.67 -4.94 32.44
N ALA A 337 35.25 -6.13 32.88
CA ALA A 337 36.02 -6.95 33.81
C ALA A 337 37.37 -7.43 33.22
N ASP A 338 37.41 -7.82 31.95
CA ASP A 338 38.67 -8.19 31.28
C ASP A 338 39.63 -7.00 31.16
N ASP A 339 39.12 -5.82 30.80
CA ASP A 339 39.91 -4.58 30.73
C ASP A 339 40.47 -4.19 32.10
N GLU A 340 39.67 -4.29 33.17
CA GLU A 340 40.13 -4.05 34.53
C GLU A 340 41.23 -5.05 34.95
N ALA A 341 41.05 -6.34 34.63
CA ALA A 341 42.06 -7.37 34.90
C ALA A 341 43.37 -7.09 34.14
N ARG A 342 43.31 -6.69 32.87
CA ARG A 342 44.48 -6.28 32.08
C ARG A 342 45.18 -5.06 32.68
N GLN A 343 44.42 -4.05 33.11
CA GLN A 343 44.98 -2.87 33.76
C GLN A 343 45.64 -3.22 35.10
N ALA A 344 45.01 -4.06 35.92
CA ALA A 344 45.58 -4.54 37.17
C ALA A 344 46.89 -5.33 36.95
N ALA A 345 46.92 -6.21 35.93
CA ALA A 345 48.13 -6.93 35.55
C ALA A 345 49.25 -5.98 35.09
N ARG A 346 48.91 -4.95 34.30
CA ARG A 346 49.86 -3.91 33.87
C ARG A 346 50.42 -3.13 35.06
N ARG A 347 49.56 -2.71 36.01
CA ARG A 347 49.98 -2.03 37.25
C ARG A 347 50.94 -2.91 38.05
N ARG A 348 50.61 -4.19 38.28
CA ARG A 348 51.50 -5.14 38.98
C ARG A 348 52.84 -5.34 38.28
N ARG A 349 52.87 -5.35 36.93
CA ARG A 349 54.12 -5.43 36.17
C ARG A 349 54.96 -4.17 36.32
N LEU A 350 54.33 -2.99 36.26
CA LEU A 350 55.02 -1.73 36.45
C LEU A 350 55.56 -1.59 37.87
N GLN A 351 54.77 -1.97 38.88
CA GLN A 351 55.22 -1.95 40.28
C GLN A 351 56.46 -2.82 40.47
N ARG A 352 56.44 -4.08 40.01
CA ARG A 352 57.61 -4.96 40.07
C ARG A 352 58.86 -4.38 39.38
N ARG A 353 58.68 -3.60 38.31
CA ARG A 353 59.80 -2.90 37.67
C ARG A 353 60.31 -1.75 38.51
N ILE A 354 59.41 -0.96 39.11
CA ILE A 354 59.77 0.13 40.03
C ILE A 354 60.55 -0.43 41.20
N ASP A 355 60.03 -1.45 41.88
CA ASP A 355 60.69 -2.09 43.03
C ASP A 355 62.09 -2.61 42.65
N ALA A 356 62.23 -3.24 41.47
CA ALA A 356 63.52 -3.71 40.98
C ALA A 356 64.50 -2.55 40.67
N PHE A 357 64.01 -1.43 40.14
CA PHE A 357 64.82 -0.24 39.91
C PHE A 357 65.25 0.42 41.22
N GLU A 358 64.37 0.47 42.23
CA GLU A 358 64.70 1.00 43.56
C GLU A 358 65.84 0.19 44.20
N VAL A 359 65.74 -1.15 44.19
CA VAL A 359 66.82 -2.02 44.69
C VAL A 359 68.12 -1.80 43.90
N ALA A 360 68.04 -1.67 42.58
CA ALA A 360 69.22 -1.42 41.76
C ALA A 360 69.85 -0.05 42.04
N LEU A 361 69.04 0.99 42.28
CA LEU A 361 69.50 2.33 42.64
C LEU A 361 70.21 2.32 43.99
N ASP A 362 69.67 1.63 44.99
CA ASP A 362 70.31 1.52 46.30
C ASP A 362 71.64 0.75 46.21
N GLN A 363 71.71 -0.33 45.43
CA GLN A 363 72.99 -1.01 45.17
C GLN A 363 74.03 -0.10 44.49
N GLN A 364 73.61 0.80 43.60
CA GLN A 364 74.53 1.76 42.98
C GLN A 364 74.97 2.84 43.96
N ARG A 365 74.07 3.33 44.82
CA ARG A 365 74.41 4.27 45.90
C ARG A 365 75.44 3.66 46.85
N ASP A 366 75.23 2.42 47.29
CA ASP A 366 76.17 1.69 48.13
C ASP A 366 77.55 1.53 47.46
N ARG A 367 77.58 1.24 46.15
CA ARG A 367 78.84 1.17 45.39
C ARG A 367 79.56 2.50 45.33
N VAL A 368 78.83 3.59 45.09
CA VAL A 368 79.41 4.95 45.10
C VAL A 368 79.94 5.27 46.49
N GLN A 369 79.19 4.98 47.55
CA GLN A 369 79.62 5.21 48.93
C GLN A 369 80.90 4.43 49.26
N ARG A 370 80.98 3.13 48.94
CA ARG A 370 82.20 2.33 49.16
C ARG A 370 83.39 2.84 48.34
N ALA A 371 83.14 3.32 47.12
CA ALA A 371 84.20 3.93 46.30
C ALA A 371 84.70 5.25 46.91
N GLN A 372 83.80 6.05 47.51
CA GLN A 372 84.15 7.26 48.26
C GLN A 372 84.96 6.94 49.51
N GLU A 373 84.48 6.01 50.35
CA GLU A 373 85.20 5.54 51.55
C GLU A 373 86.62 5.04 51.18
N ARG A 374 86.74 4.28 50.09
CA ARG A 374 88.04 3.82 49.59
C ARG A 374 88.94 4.96 49.10
N ALA A 375 88.36 5.97 48.44
CA ALA A 375 89.11 7.15 48.00
C ALA A 375 89.62 7.95 49.20
N ASP A 376 88.81 8.10 50.26
CA ASP A 376 89.20 8.77 51.50
C ASP A 376 90.30 7.99 52.24
N GLU A 377 90.21 6.66 52.33
CA GLU A 377 91.27 5.81 52.88
C GLU A 377 92.59 5.98 52.13
N LEU A 378 92.56 5.92 50.80
CA LEU A 378 93.76 6.10 49.96
C LEU A 378 94.35 7.50 50.12
N ARG A 379 93.51 8.52 50.30
CA ARG A 379 93.96 9.89 50.58
C ARG A 379 94.69 9.95 51.92
N THR A 380 94.14 9.37 52.98
CA THR A 380 94.82 9.32 54.30
C THR A 380 96.13 8.55 54.22
N GLN A 381 96.19 7.44 53.48
CA GLN A 381 97.43 6.70 53.24
C GLN A 381 98.47 7.53 52.49
N ALA A 382 98.06 8.30 51.48
CA ALA A 382 98.95 9.20 50.74
C ALA A 382 99.48 10.34 51.64
N GLU A 383 98.63 10.91 52.50
CA GLU A 383 99.03 11.94 53.48
C GLU A 383 100.06 11.37 54.49
N ALA A 384 99.87 10.15 54.97
CA ALA A 384 100.83 9.48 55.85
C ALA A 384 102.17 9.20 55.15
N ALA A 385 102.14 8.64 53.94
CA ALA A 385 103.36 8.40 53.15
C ALA A 385 104.11 9.71 52.84
N HIS A 386 103.39 10.80 52.56
CA HIS A 386 104.00 12.12 52.40
C HIS A 386 104.69 12.59 53.69
N ALA A 387 104.07 12.39 54.86
CA ALA A 387 104.68 12.74 56.14
C ALA A 387 105.96 11.94 56.42
N GLU A 388 106.01 10.65 56.08
CA GLU A 388 107.22 9.83 56.16
C GLU A 388 108.34 10.35 55.25
N VAL A 389 108.01 10.76 54.02
CA VAL A 389 108.97 11.35 53.09
C VAL A 389 109.55 12.65 53.64
N GLU A 390 108.71 13.52 54.23
CA GLU A 390 109.18 14.77 54.84
C GLU A 390 110.08 14.51 56.05
N ALA A 391 109.72 13.55 56.91
CA ALA A 391 110.58 13.16 58.03
C ALA A 391 111.94 12.64 57.53
N ALA A 392 111.95 11.74 56.54
CA ALA A 392 113.19 11.22 55.95
C ALA A 392 114.03 12.32 55.28
N ARG A 393 113.39 13.37 54.72
CA ARG A 393 114.09 14.55 54.18
C ARG A 393 114.74 15.37 55.28
N THR A 394 114.06 15.56 56.41
CA THR A 394 114.63 16.22 57.59
C THR A 394 115.82 15.44 58.13
N ASP A 395 115.67 14.12 58.33
CA ASP A 395 116.77 13.25 58.78
C ASP A 395 117.96 13.30 57.81
N LEU A 396 117.71 13.28 56.49
CA LEU A 396 118.76 13.41 55.48
C LEU A 396 119.49 14.75 55.58
N ALA A 397 118.76 15.85 55.78
CA ALA A 397 119.36 17.18 55.93
C ALA A 397 120.25 17.24 57.19
N ASP A 398 119.79 16.67 58.32
CA ASP A 398 120.59 16.57 59.55
C ASP A 398 121.86 15.74 59.32
N TYR A 399 121.76 14.60 58.63
CA TYR A 399 122.93 13.78 58.25
C TYR A 399 123.90 14.51 57.32
N GLU A 400 123.40 15.30 56.36
CA GLU A 400 124.23 16.11 55.47
C GLU A 400 124.97 17.20 56.25
N ASP A 401 124.32 17.84 57.22
CA ASP A 401 124.93 18.83 58.10
C ASP A 401 125.99 18.23 59.02
N ASP A 402 125.72 17.06 59.62
CA ASP A 402 126.67 16.30 60.43
C ASP A 402 127.89 15.86 59.60
N LEU A 403 127.66 15.37 58.38
CA LEU A 403 128.74 15.00 57.45
C LEU A 403 129.57 16.24 57.07
N ALA A 404 128.93 17.39 56.84
CA ALA A 404 129.62 18.64 56.56
C ALA A 404 130.42 19.15 57.78
N ALA A 405 129.94 18.93 59.00
CA ALA A 405 130.68 19.22 60.23
C ALA A 405 131.90 18.30 60.39
N ALA A 406 131.73 16.99 60.22
CA ALA A 406 132.83 16.02 60.31
C ALA A 406 133.90 16.25 59.23
N ARG A 407 133.50 16.63 58.01
CA ARG A 407 134.45 17.03 56.95
C ARG A 407 135.26 18.26 57.35
N ARG A 408 134.61 19.29 57.92
CA ARG A 408 135.31 20.48 58.43
C ARG A 408 136.32 20.12 59.52
N GLU A 409 135.95 19.24 60.46
CA GLU A 409 136.86 18.79 61.52
C GLU A 409 138.06 17.99 60.96
N LEU A 410 137.83 17.13 59.96
CA LEU A 410 138.91 16.41 59.28
C LEU A 410 139.86 17.37 58.52
N ASP A 411 139.32 18.37 57.84
CA ASP A 411 140.10 19.40 57.14
C ASP A 411 140.95 20.23 58.14
N GLU A 412 140.41 20.54 59.32
CA GLU A 412 141.15 21.21 60.40
C GLU A 412 142.30 20.34 60.94
N LEU A 413 142.07 19.05 61.17
CA LEU A 413 143.10 18.11 61.65
C LEU A 413 144.22 17.89 60.63
N THR A 414 143.87 17.72 59.35
CA THR A 414 144.86 17.60 58.26
C THR A 414 145.68 18.88 58.07
N ALA A 415 145.05 20.05 58.19
CA ALA A 415 145.77 21.33 58.17
C ALA A 415 146.68 21.57 59.39
N SER A 416 146.47 20.82 60.49
CA SER A 416 147.32 20.83 61.69
C SER A 416 148.52 19.88 61.54
N ASP A 417 148.33 18.72 60.92
CA ASP A 417 149.38 17.73 60.63
C ASP A 417 150.38 18.25 59.58
N GLU A 418 149.95 19.05 58.61
CA GLU A 418 150.84 19.70 57.64
C GLU A 418 151.71 20.84 58.23
N ARG A 419 151.45 21.26 59.49
CA ARG A 419 152.21 22.32 60.18
C ARG A 419 153.21 21.80 61.23
N SER A 420 153.21 20.49 61.51
CA SER A 420 154.22 19.82 62.36
C SER A 420 155.30 19.19 61.50
#